data_AF-A0A959HIE4-F1
#
_entry.id   AF-A0A959HIE4-F1
#
_cell.length_a   1.000
_cell.length_b   1.000
_cell.length_c   1.000
_cell.angle_alpha   90.00
_cell.angle_beta   90.00
_cell.angle_gamma   90.00
#
_symmetry.space_group_name_H-M   'P 1'
#
loop_
_entity.id
_entity.type
_entity.pdbx_description
1 polymer ?
#
loop_
_entity_poly.entity_id
_entity_poly.type
_entity_poly.pdbx_seq_one_letter_code
_entity_poly.pdbx_strand_id
1 'polypeptide(L)'
;MDEQHIYKKAKERVEKKKGFYKHLSSYIAVGFFFMAMNVFTFFKAGHDGPGVWFFLPMLPWGIGLLIHYFSVFGLPGSSALSEKWEEEEMAKELARLRRMRQGKLEAPAQEQEEGLDLKELEREKEKAKQLRRDWEEGDLV
;
A
#
# COMPACT_ATOMS: atom_id res chain seq x y z
N MET A 1 -10.12 -16.15 -8.78
CA MET A 1 -8.77 -15.64 -9.05
C MET A 1 -8.20 -16.46 -10.19
N ASP A 2 -7.78 -15.82 -11.28
CA ASP A 2 -7.25 -16.51 -12.46
C ASP A 2 -5.95 -17.26 -12.14
N GLU A 3 -5.81 -18.53 -12.57
CA GLU A 3 -4.60 -19.35 -12.36
C GLU A 3 -3.34 -18.67 -12.92
N GLN A 4 -3.50 -17.93 -14.02
CA GLN A 4 -2.46 -17.10 -14.64
C GLN A 4 -1.87 -16.07 -13.67
N HIS A 5 -2.71 -15.47 -12.81
CA HIS A 5 -2.29 -14.47 -11.84
C HIS A 5 -1.49 -15.09 -10.70
N ILE A 6 -1.91 -16.27 -10.22
CA ILE A 6 -1.19 -17.03 -9.20
C ILE A 6 0.18 -17.47 -9.72
N TYR A 7 0.24 -17.97 -10.96
CA TYR A 7 1.49 -18.39 -11.59
C TYR A 7 2.46 -17.21 -11.79
N LYS A 8 1.98 -16.05 -12.24
CA LYS A 8 2.81 -14.86 -12.39
C LYS A 8 3.39 -14.40 -11.04
N LYS A 9 2.57 -14.36 -9.99
CA LYS A 9 3.02 -14.03 -8.62
C LYS A 9 4.06 -15.04 -8.10
N ALA A 10 3.84 -16.33 -8.32
CA ALA A 10 4.79 -17.36 -7.94
C ALA A 10 6.13 -17.19 -8.66
N LYS A 11 6.10 -16.90 -9.97
CA LYS A 11 7.30 -16.65 -10.77
C LYS A 11 8.09 -15.44 -10.27
N GLU A 12 7.44 -14.32 -10.00
CA GLU A 12 8.09 -13.12 -9.47
C GLU A 12 8.80 -13.39 -8.13
N ARG A 13 8.18 -14.18 -7.25
CA ARG A 13 8.81 -14.58 -5.98
C ARG A 13 10.06 -15.42 -6.19
N VAL A 14 10.04 -16.35 -7.16
CA VAL A 14 11.21 -17.17 -7.49
C VAL A 14 12.32 -16.32 -8.10
N GLU A 15 12.00 -15.36 -8.98
CA GLU A 15 12.98 -14.45 -9.57
C GLU A 15 13.64 -13.55 -8.52
N LYS A 16 12.87 -13.01 -7.56
CA LYS A 16 13.41 -12.24 -6.42
C LYS A 16 14.38 -13.07 -5.57
N LYS A 17 14.00 -14.32 -5.24
CA LYS A 17 14.88 -15.27 -4.52
C LYS A 17 16.16 -15.55 -5.30
N LYS A 18 16.06 -15.80 -6.61
CA LYS A 18 17.23 -16.05 -7.46
C LYS A 18 18.17 -14.84 -7.54
N GLY A 19 17.61 -13.63 -7.60
CA GLY A 19 18.37 -12.37 -7.51
C GLY A 19 19.17 -12.28 -6.21
N PHE A 20 18.53 -12.58 -5.08
CA PHE A 20 19.22 -12.61 -3.78
C PHE A 20 20.39 -13.59 -3.74
N TYR A 21 20.20 -14.83 -4.23
CA TYR A 21 21.28 -15.82 -4.25
C TYR A 21 22.48 -15.38 -5.10
N LYS A 22 22.27 -14.61 -6.17
CA LYS A 22 23.37 -14.03 -6.96
C LYS A 22 24.16 -12.98 -6.18
N HIS A 23 23.47 -12.13 -5.40
CA HIS A 23 24.14 -11.15 -4.55
C HIS A 23 24.88 -11.81 -3.38
N LEU A 24 24.26 -12.83 -2.76
CA LEU A 24 24.87 -13.62 -1.70
C LEU A 24 26.12 -14.37 -2.19
N SER A 25 26.05 -15.01 -3.36
CA SER A 25 27.21 -15.72 -3.93
C SER A 25 28.35 -14.75 -4.26
N SER A 26 28.04 -13.57 -4.81
CA SER A 26 29.02 -12.51 -5.03
C SER A 26 29.63 -12.01 -3.71
N TYR A 27 28.84 -11.86 -2.65
CA TYR A 27 29.33 -11.43 -1.33
C TYR A 27 30.32 -12.45 -0.76
N ILE A 28 29.99 -13.74 -0.83
CA ILE A 28 30.87 -14.84 -0.38
C ILE A 28 32.16 -14.84 -1.20
N ALA A 29 32.07 -14.77 -2.54
CA ALA A 29 33.25 -14.77 -3.41
C ALA A 29 34.19 -13.58 -3.14
N VAL A 30 33.62 -12.37 -2.99
CA VAL A 30 34.37 -11.14 -2.65
C VAL A 30 34.96 -11.23 -1.25
N GLY A 31 34.22 -11.79 -0.28
CA GLY A 31 34.71 -12.04 1.08
C GLY A 31 35.92 -12.98 1.10
N PHE A 32 35.86 -14.09 0.35
CA PHE A 32 37.01 -14.99 0.18
C PHE A 32 38.20 -14.30 -0.49
N PHE A 33 37.96 -13.47 -1.50
CA PHE A 33 39.00 -12.69 -2.17
C PHE A 33 39.70 -11.72 -1.19
N PHE A 34 38.94 -10.95 -0.41
CA PHE A 34 39.52 -10.05 0.58
C PHE A 34 40.22 -10.80 1.73
N MET A 35 39.69 -11.94 2.17
CA MET A 35 40.34 -12.78 3.18
C MET A 35 41.69 -13.30 2.68
N ALA A 36 41.75 -13.84 1.46
CA ALA A 36 42.99 -14.29 0.83
C ALA A 36 43.99 -13.14 0.70
N MET A 37 43.52 -11.94 0.33
CA MET A 37 44.38 -10.76 0.23
C MET A 37 44.89 -10.29 1.59
N ASN A 38 44.06 -10.33 2.63
CA ASN A 38 44.50 -9.98 3.99
C ASN A 38 45.59 -10.93 4.50
N VAL A 39 45.45 -12.24 4.28
CA VAL A 39 46.48 -13.25 4.62
C VAL A 39 47.77 -13.00 3.83
N PHE A 40 47.66 -12.72 2.53
CA PHE A 40 48.83 -12.44 1.69
C PHE A 40 49.55 -11.16 2.11
N THR A 41 48.82 -10.09 2.45
CA THR A 41 49.38 -8.84 2.96
C THR A 41 50.03 -9.03 4.33
N PHE A 42 49.42 -9.82 5.22
CA PHE A 42 50.00 -10.15 6.53
C PHE A 42 51.34 -10.89 6.40
N PHE A 43 51.41 -11.88 5.49
CA PHE A 43 52.67 -12.58 5.18
C PHE A 43 53.74 -11.67 4.57
N LYS A 44 53.35 -10.64 3.82
CA LYS A 44 54.28 -9.74 3.13
C LYS A 44 54.74 -8.55 3.97
N ALA A 45 53.91 -8.05 4.89
CA ALA A 45 54.16 -6.80 5.63
C ALA A 45 54.74 -7.01 7.05
N GLY A 46 54.75 -8.25 7.58
CA GLY A 46 55.21 -8.51 8.93
C GLY A 46 54.24 -8.01 10.01
N HIS A 47 54.69 -8.00 11.28
CA HIS A 47 53.86 -7.71 12.47
C HIS A 47 53.24 -6.30 12.50
N ASP A 48 53.69 -5.39 11.61
CA ASP A 48 53.22 -4.00 11.47
C ASP A 48 52.26 -3.81 10.28
N GLY A 49 51.78 -4.90 9.67
CA GLY A 49 50.88 -4.85 8.52
C GLY A 49 49.57 -4.09 8.81
N PRO A 50 48.94 -3.50 7.77
CA PRO A 50 47.63 -2.87 7.94
C PRO A 50 46.70 -3.95 8.48
N GLY A 51 46.00 -3.67 9.59
CA GLY A 51 45.18 -4.64 10.32
C GLY A 51 44.07 -5.29 9.49
N VAL A 52 42.96 -5.69 10.10
CA VAL A 52 41.89 -6.44 9.41
C VAL A 52 41.07 -5.60 8.41
N TRP A 53 41.69 -4.84 7.50
CA TRP A 53 41.07 -3.85 6.60
C TRP A 53 39.94 -4.39 5.69
N PHE A 54 39.78 -5.71 5.58
CA PHE A 54 38.71 -6.35 4.81
C PHE A 54 37.29 -6.01 5.31
N PHE A 55 37.12 -5.63 6.59
CA PHE A 55 35.80 -5.26 7.12
C PHE A 55 35.27 -3.97 6.48
N LEU A 56 36.15 -3.06 6.04
CA LEU A 56 35.76 -1.76 5.53
C LEU A 56 34.94 -1.86 4.22
N PRO A 57 35.36 -2.61 3.18
CA PRO A 57 34.52 -2.86 2.02
C PRO A 57 33.37 -3.83 2.31
N MET A 58 33.53 -4.77 3.25
CA MET A 58 32.49 -5.75 3.57
C MET A 58 31.33 -5.17 4.38
N LEU A 59 31.53 -4.07 5.11
CA LEU A 59 30.49 -3.42 5.92
C LEU A 59 29.34 -2.86 5.06
N PRO A 60 29.57 -1.95 4.10
CA PRO A 60 28.50 -1.45 3.21
C PRO A 60 27.84 -2.57 2.40
N TRP A 61 28.63 -3.53 1.92
CA TRP A 61 28.13 -4.69 1.18
C TRP A 61 27.25 -5.60 2.04
N GLY A 62 27.64 -5.84 3.30
CA GLY A 62 26.87 -6.61 4.26
C GLY A 62 25.54 -5.95 4.60
N ILE A 63 25.53 -4.62 4.78
CA ILE A 63 24.30 -3.84 5.01
C ILE A 63 23.35 -3.96 3.81
N GLY A 64 23.86 -3.76 2.58
CA GLY A 64 23.05 -3.90 1.37
C GLY A 64 22.47 -5.30 1.21
N LEU A 65 23.25 -6.35 1.54
CA LEU A 65 22.80 -7.74 1.50
C LEU A 65 21.71 -8.02 2.55
N LEU A 66 21.84 -7.49 3.77
CA LEU A 66 20.83 -7.61 4.82
C LEU A 66 19.51 -6.93 4.41
N ILE A 67 19.57 -5.71 3.87
CA ILE A 67 18.37 -5.02 3.36
C ILE A 67 17.71 -5.84 2.24
N HIS A 68 18.51 -6.37 1.30
CA HIS A 68 17.98 -7.19 0.21
C HIS A 68 17.37 -8.51 0.72
N TYR A 69 17.97 -9.14 1.74
CA TYR A 69 17.43 -10.31 2.40
C TYR A 69 16.03 -10.03 2.97
N PHE A 70 15.88 -8.94 3.74
CA PHE A 70 14.58 -8.56 4.30
C PHE A 70 13.56 -8.20 3.21
N SER A 71 13.99 -7.60 2.10
CA SER A 71 13.11 -7.31 0.96
C SER A 71 12.62 -8.58 0.22
N VAL A 72 13.45 -9.62 0.14
CA VAL A 72 13.13 -10.85 -0.61
C VAL A 72 12.41 -11.89 0.25
N PHE A 73 12.82 -12.06 1.50
CA PHE A 73 12.27 -13.07 2.40
C PHE A 73 11.24 -12.52 3.39
N GLY A 74 11.17 -11.19 3.54
CA GLY A 74 10.41 -10.57 4.61
C GLY A 74 11.13 -10.70 5.96
N LEU A 75 10.70 -9.89 6.92
CA LEU A 75 11.12 -10.00 8.31
C LEU A 75 10.35 -11.15 8.99
N PRO A 76 11.03 -12.11 9.63
CA PRO A 76 10.35 -13.17 10.38
C PRO A 76 9.65 -12.56 11.60
N GLY A 77 8.32 -12.42 11.51
CA GLY A 77 7.47 -11.91 12.61
C GLY A 77 6.81 -10.55 12.37
N SER A 78 7.21 -9.76 11.36
CA SER A 78 6.51 -8.52 11.04
C SER A 78 5.58 -8.71 9.84
N SER A 79 4.33 -9.07 10.12
CA SER A 79 3.24 -9.03 9.14
C SER A 79 3.03 -7.61 8.56
N ALA A 80 3.58 -6.56 9.17
CA ALA A 80 3.43 -5.16 8.76
C ALA A 80 4.12 -4.79 7.43
N LEU A 81 5.09 -5.58 6.96
CA LEU A 81 5.72 -5.43 5.63
C LEU A 81 5.40 -6.62 4.72
N SER A 82 4.45 -7.46 5.12
CA SER A 82 3.99 -8.55 4.29
C SER A 82 3.09 -8.00 3.19
N GLU A 83 3.21 -8.56 1.98
CA GLU A 83 2.30 -8.31 0.84
C GLU A 83 0.82 -8.43 1.27
N LYS A 84 0.53 -9.25 2.29
CA LYS A 84 -0.82 -9.40 2.85
C LYS A 84 -1.32 -8.14 3.57
N TRP A 85 -0.45 -7.45 4.31
CA TRP A 85 -0.79 -6.17 4.95
C TRP A 85 -0.91 -5.06 3.91
N GLU A 86 -0.04 -5.04 2.89
CA GLU A 86 -0.17 -4.10 1.77
C GLU A 86 -1.50 -4.30 1.02
N GLU A 87 -1.91 -5.55 0.76
CA GLU A 87 -3.20 -5.86 0.14
C GLU A 87 -4.39 -5.45 1.03
N GLU A 88 -4.31 -5.67 2.34
CA GLU A 88 -5.34 -5.27 3.32
C GLU A 88 -5.49 -3.74 3.40
N GLU A 89 -4.38 -3.00 3.50
CA GLU A 89 -4.42 -1.53 3.60
C GLU A 89 -4.84 -0.90 2.27
N MET A 90 -4.42 -1.46 1.12
CA MET A 90 -4.94 -1.04 -0.19
C MET A 90 -6.44 -1.27 -0.30
N ALA A 91 -6.95 -2.44 0.10
CA ALA A 91 -8.38 -2.73 0.07
C ALA A 91 -9.19 -1.76 0.94
N LYS A 92 -8.65 -1.42 2.12
CA LYS A 92 -9.25 -0.46 3.05
C LYS A 92 -9.31 0.94 2.47
N GLU A 93 -8.23 1.42 1.84
CA GLU A 93 -8.20 2.74 1.22
C GLU A 93 -9.11 2.80 -0.02
N LEU A 94 -9.17 1.73 -0.82
CA LEU A 94 -10.11 1.62 -1.94
C LEU A 94 -11.57 1.68 -1.47
N ALA A 95 -11.89 1.00 -0.36
CA ALA A 95 -13.22 1.03 0.24
C ALA A 95 -13.57 2.43 0.76
N ARG A 96 -12.60 3.13 1.36
CA ARG A 96 -12.75 4.52 1.81
C ARG A 96 -13.04 5.47 0.65
N LEU A 97 -12.27 5.39 -0.43
CA LEU A 97 -12.47 6.19 -1.64
C LEU A 97 -13.81 5.91 -2.32
N ARG A 98 -14.24 4.64 -2.35
CA ARG A 98 -15.57 4.28 -2.86
C ARG A 98 -16.70 4.90 -2.04
N ARG A 99 -16.62 4.87 -0.71
CA ARG A 99 -17.61 5.52 0.17
C ARG A 99 -17.66 7.04 -0.04
N MET A 100 -16.50 7.69 -0.12
CA MET A 100 -16.44 9.13 -0.42
C MET A 100 -17.07 9.46 -1.78
N ARG A 101 -16.83 8.61 -2.79
CA ARG A 101 -17.45 8.77 -4.12
C ARG A 101 -18.96 8.57 -4.05
N GLN A 102 -19.44 7.55 -3.34
CA GLN A 102 -20.88 7.29 -3.16
C GLN A 102 -21.58 8.46 -2.44
N GLY A 103 -21.05 8.92 -1.31
CA GLY A 103 -21.65 10.05 -0.59
C GLY A 103 -21.67 11.35 -1.41
N LYS A 104 -20.66 11.57 -2.26
CA LYS A 104 -20.63 12.73 -3.18
C LYS A 104 -21.63 12.61 -4.34
N LEU A 105 -22.00 11.39 -4.73
CA LEU A 105 -23.00 11.12 -5.76
C LEU A 105 -24.43 11.17 -5.19
N GLU A 106 -24.61 10.75 -3.93
CA GLU A 106 -25.91 10.73 -3.24
C GLU A 106 -26.34 12.11 -2.73
N ALA A 107 -25.40 12.94 -2.23
CA ALA A 107 -25.70 14.29 -1.73
C ALA A 107 -26.48 15.20 -2.70
N PRO A 108 -26.09 15.37 -3.98
CA PRO A 108 -26.84 16.21 -4.91
C PRO A 108 -28.19 15.60 -5.34
N ALA A 109 -28.37 14.28 -5.23
CA ALA A 109 -29.63 13.61 -5.55
C ALA A 109 -30.64 13.71 -4.40
N GLN A 110 -30.18 13.56 -3.15
CA GLN A 110 -31.01 13.71 -1.96
C GLN A 110 -31.47 15.16 -1.76
N GLU A 111 -30.60 16.15 -1.95
CA GLU A 111 -31.01 17.56 -1.88
C GLU A 111 -32.03 17.94 -2.96
N GLN A 112 -31.96 17.32 -4.14
CA GLN A 112 -32.93 17.53 -5.20
C GLN A 112 -34.28 16.87 -4.88
N GLU A 113 -34.30 15.62 -4.41
CA GLU A 113 -35.54 14.94 -3.97
C GLU A 113 -36.19 15.63 -2.78
N GLU A 114 -35.43 15.95 -1.72
CA GLU A 114 -35.98 16.68 -0.56
C GLU A 114 -36.52 18.06 -0.99
N GLY A 115 -35.81 18.76 -1.89
CA GLY A 115 -36.28 20.05 -2.43
C GLY A 115 -37.50 19.93 -3.35
N LEU A 116 -37.71 18.79 -4.01
CA LEU A 116 -38.89 18.48 -4.82
C LEU A 116 -40.09 18.19 -3.90
N ASP A 117 -39.92 17.31 -2.91
CA ASP A 117 -40.94 16.93 -1.94
C ASP A 117 -41.43 18.14 -1.13
N LEU A 118 -40.51 19.01 -0.69
CA LEU A 118 -40.85 20.23 0.04
C LEU A 118 -41.73 21.19 -0.78
N LYS A 119 -41.44 21.33 -2.09
CA LYS A 119 -42.24 22.18 -2.99
C LYS A 119 -43.63 21.60 -3.27
N GLU A 120 -43.75 20.28 -3.36
CA GLU A 120 -45.03 19.62 -3.52
C GLU A 120 -45.90 19.79 -2.26
N LEU A 121 -45.33 19.58 -1.08
CA LEU A 121 -45.99 19.82 0.21
C LEU A 121 -46.48 21.28 0.37
N GLU A 122 -45.67 22.27 -0.02
CA GLU A 122 -46.11 23.67 -0.01
C GLU A 122 -47.26 23.93 -0.98
N ARG A 123 -47.20 23.38 -2.20
CA ARG A 123 -48.31 23.50 -3.17
C ARG A 123 -49.60 22.87 -2.65
N GLU A 124 -49.52 21.70 -1.99
CA GLU A 124 -50.69 21.05 -1.41
C GLU A 124 -51.29 21.87 -0.27
N LYS A 125 -50.46 22.40 0.62
CA LYS A 125 -50.89 23.29 1.70
C LYS A 125 -51.57 24.55 1.17
N GLU A 126 -51.01 25.17 0.14
CA GLU A 126 -51.60 26.36 -0.49
C GLU A 126 -52.94 26.04 -1.14
N LYS A 127 -53.05 24.93 -1.89
CA LYS A 127 -54.34 24.47 -2.45
C LYS A 127 -55.37 24.22 -1.35
N ALA A 128 -54.99 23.54 -0.27
CA ALA A 128 -55.89 23.26 0.85
C ALA A 128 -56.36 24.55 1.54
N LYS A 129 -55.46 25.51 1.71
CA LYS A 129 -55.76 26.85 2.27
C LYS A 129 -56.71 27.63 1.35
N GLN A 130 -56.49 27.56 0.04
CA GLN A 130 -57.30 28.23 -0.96
C GLN A 130 -58.72 27.64 -1.01
N LEU A 131 -58.85 26.31 -1.05
CA LEU A 131 -60.13 25.62 -0.93
C LEU A 131 -60.89 26.03 0.32
N ARG A 132 -60.23 26.05 1.48
CA ARG A 132 -60.85 26.45 2.75
C ARG A 132 -61.37 27.90 2.71
N ARG A 133 -60.63 28.80 2.07
CA ARG A 133 -61.02 30.19 1.90
C ARG A 133 -62.23 30.34 0.97
N ASP A 134 -62.25 29.59 -0.14
CA ASP A 134 -63.39 29.55 -1.07
C ASP A 134 -64.66 28.99 -0.40
N TRP A 135 -64.54 27.99 0.48
CA TRP A 135 -65.64 27.46 1.29
C TRP A 135 -66.15 28.48 2.33
N GLU A 136 -65.27 29.22 3.01
CA GLU A 136 -65.65 30.26 3.97
C GLU A 136 -66.34 31.47 3.31
N GLU A 137 -65.96 31.82 2.06
CA GLU A 137 -66.57 32.92 1.29
C GLU A 137 -67.87 32.50 0.57
N GLY A 138 -68.04 31.21 0.24
CA GLY A 138 -69.16 30.68 -0.55
C GLY A 138 -70.48 30.42 0.20
N ASP A 139 -70.50 30.50 1.52
CA ASP A 139 -71.65 30.15 2.38
C ASP A 139 -72.41 31.39 2.92
N LEU A 140 -72.25 32.55 2.26
CA LEU A 140 -72.83 33.85 2.67
C LEU A 140 -73.94 34.37 1.74
N VAL A 141 -74.64 33.52 0.99
CA VAL A 141 -75.80 33.90 0.15
C VAL A 141 -76.99 32.98 0.37
#